data_AF-A0A7K4IIY0-F1
#
_entry.id   AF-A0A7K4IIY0-F1
#
_cell.length_a   1.000
_cell.length_b   1.000
_cell.length_c   1.000
_cell.angle_alpha   90.00
_cell.angle_beta   90.00
_cell.angle_gamma   90.00
#
_symmetry.space_group_name_H-M   'P 1'
#
loop_
_entity.id
_entity.type
_entity.pdbx_description
1 polymer ?
#
loop_
_entity_poly.entity_id
_entity_poly.type
_entity_poly.pdbx_seq_one_letter_code
_entity_poly.pdbx_strand_id
1 'polypeptide(L)' 'MSEEPKVDRLIDARNTFCPGPLMELIRAIREAKVGEVIGVLSSDTGSKRDI' A
#
# COMPACT_ATOMS: atom_id res chain seq x y z
N MET A 1 -19.96 5.75 -10.53
CA MET A 1 -18.88 6.75 -10.51
C MET A 1 -17.88 6.25 -9.50
N SER A 2 -16.78 5.67 -9.97
CA SER A 2 -15.71 5.18 -9.10
C SER A 2 -14.78 6.36 -8.87
N GLU A 3 -14.88 7.01 -7.70
CA GLU A 3 -13.83 7.91 -7.24
C GLU A 3 -12.61 7.05 -6.94
N GLU A 4 -11.69 6.96 -7.90
CA GLU A 4 -10.34 6.49 -7.61
C GLU A 4 -9.72 7.51 -6.66
N PRO A 5 -9.39 7.11 -5.41
CA PRO A 5 -8.77 8.04 -4.48
C PRO A 5 -7.45 8.49 -5.11
N LYS A 6 -7.22 9.80 -5.16
CA LYS A 6 -6.00 10.36 -5.74
C LYS A 6 -4.83 9.90 -4.89
N VAL A 7 -4.10 8.90 -5.38
CA VAL A 7 -2.97 8.31 -4.66
C VAL A 7 -1.82 9.31 -4.67
N ASP A 8 -1.50 9.87 -3.51
CA ASP A 8 -0.36 10.77 -3.33
C ASP A 8 0.96 9.99 -3.35
N ARG A 9 0.94 8.74 -2.86
CA ARG A 9 2.12 7.87 -2.83
C ARG A 9 1.76 6.44 -3.22
N LEU A 10 2.44 5.90 -4.23
CA LEU A 10 2.24 4.53 -4.70
C LEU A 10 3.43 3.64 -4.31
N ILE A 11 3.16 2.53 -3.64
CA ILE A 11 4.15 1.51 -3.26
C ILE A 11 3.97 0.30 -4.17
N ASP A 12 5.03 -0.07 -4.87
CA ASP A 12 5.05 -1.29 -5.68
C ASP A 12 5.63 -2.45 -4.87
N ALA A 13 4.76 -3.34 -4.42
CA ALA A 13 5.09 -4.54 -3.65
C ALA A 13 4.81 -5.83 -4.44
N ARG A 14 4.66 -5.76 -5.77
CA ARG A 14 4.31 -6.91 -6.64
C ARG A 14 5.37 -8.02 -6.71
N ASN A 15 6.56 -7.81 -6.18
CA ASN A 15 7.61 -8.83 -6.10
C ASN A 15 7.93 -9.27 -4.68
N THR A 16 7.14 -8.82 -3.70
CA THR A 16 7.42 -9.06 -2.28
C THR A 16 6.36 -9.99 -1.72
N PHE A 17 6.78 -11.14 -1.20
CA PHE A 17 5.88 -12.07 -0.52
C PHE A 17 5.64 -11.63 0.92
N CYS A 18 4.47 -11.96 1.47
CA CYS A 18 4.12 -11.64 2.86
C CYS A 18 5.22 -12.14 3.81
N PRO A 19 5.79 -11.28 4.70
CA PRO A 19 5.28 -9.99 5.19
C PRO A 19 5.80 -8.72 4.51
N GLY A 20 6.54 -8.82 3.41
CA GLY A 20 7.22 -7.68 2.80
C GLY A 20 6.33 -6.49 2.37
N PRO A 21 5.18 -6.70 1.69
CA PRO A 21 4.27 -5.62 1.32
C PRO A 21 3.74 -4.84 2.53
N LEU A 22 3.46 -5.56 3.63
CA LEU A 22 2.96 -4.99 4.87
C LEU A 22 4.01 -4.10 5.54
N MET A 23 5.27 -4.55 5.59
CA MET A 23 6.34 -3.76 6.21
C MET A 23 6.63 -2.47 5.44
N GLU A 24 6.61 -2.52 4.10
CA GLU A 24 6.77 -1.33 3.27
C GLU A 24 5.60 -0.35 3.43
N LEU A 25 4.37 -0.85 3.51
CA LEU A 25 3.22 -0.01 3.83
C LEU A 25 3.35 0.63 5.22
N ILE A 26 3.71 -0.14 6.25
CA ILE A 26 3.89 0.37 7.62
C ILE A 26 4.96 1.47 7.62
N ARG A 27 6.07 1.28 6.93
CA ARG A 27 7.12 2.30 6.79
C ARG A 27 6.57 3.57 6.12
N ALA A 28 5.86 3.41 5.01
CA ALA A 28 5.29 4.54 4.30
C ALA A 28 4.23 5.29 5.13
N ILE A 29 3.37 4.59 5.87
CA ILE A 29 2.40 5.21 6.79
C ILE A 29 3.12 6.00 7.89
N ARG A 30 4.23 5.47 8.43
CA ARG A 30 5.03 6.17 9.46
C ARG A 30 5.69 7.44 8.94
N GLU A 31 6.03 7.50 7.66
CA GLU A 31 6.63 8.66 7.01
C GLU A 31 5.59 9.61 6.39
N ALA A 32 4.36 9.14 6.20
CA ALA A 32 3.28 9.89 5.60
C ALA A 32 2.67 10.89 6.58
N LYS A 33 2.06 11.92 6.00
CA LYS A 33 1.33 12.94 6.77
C LYS A 33 -0.13 12.57 6.90
N VAL A 34 -0.77 13.06 7.96
CA VAL A 34 -2.22 12.92 8.12
C VAL A 34 -2.94 13.56 6.93
N GLY A 35 -3.75 12.77 6.23
CA GLY A 35 -4.46 13.18 5.02
C GLY A 35 -3.81 12.73 3.69
N GLU A 36 -2.63 12.10 3.73
CA GLU A 36 -1.97 11.54 2.55
C GLU A 36 -2.58 10.18 2.17
N VAL A 37 -2.91 10.01 0.89
CA VAL A 37 -3.45 8.74 0.36
C VAL A 37 -2.30 7.88 -0.16
N ILE A 38 -2.12 6.71 0.44
CA ILE A 38 -1.10 5.74 0.03
C ILE A 38 -1.77 4.55 -0.67
N GLY A 39 -1.34 4.26 -1.88
CA GLY A 39 -1.74 3.09 -2.65
C GLY A 39 -0.67 2.02 -2.61
N VAL A 40 -1.06 0.74 -2.51
CA VAL A 40 -0.16 -0.41 -2.56
C VAL A 40 -0.55 -1.30 -3.72
N LEU A 41 0.40 -1.58 -4.61
CA LEU A 41 0.27 -2.61 -5.64
C LEU A 41 0.89 -3.89 -5.11
N SER A 42 0.06 -4.86 -4.76
CA SER A 42 0.51 -6.21 -4.39
C SER A 42 0.00 -7.22 -5.41
N SER A 43 0.85 -8.18 -5.77
CA SER A 43 0.50 -9.35 -6.58
C SER A 43 0.16 -10.57 -5.69
N ASP A 44 0.43 -10.46 -4.39
CA ASP A 44 0.22 -11.51 -3.42
C ASP A 44 -1.22 -11.52 -2.92
N THR A 45 -1.87 -12.68 -3.01
CA THR A 45 -3.26 -12.86 -2.55
C THR A 45 -3.40 -12.78 -1.03
N GLY A 46 -2.30 -13.01 -0.28
CA GLY A 46 -2.25 -12.82 1.17
C GLY A 46 -2.45 -11.37 1.56
N SER A 47 -1.81 -10.44 0.85
CA SER A 47 -1.88 -9.00 1.11
C SER A 47 -3.31 -8.46 1.14
N LYS A 48 -4.23 -8.97 0.30
CA LYS A 48 -5.65 -8.57 0.29
C LYS A 48 -6.41 -8.84 1.60
N ARG A 49 -5.91 -9.76 2.43
CA ARG A 49 -6.50 -10.02 3.76
C ARG A 49 -5.99 -9.06 4.82
N ASP A 50 -4.83 -8.45 4.59
CA ASP A 50 -4.16 -7.58 5.55
C ASP A 50 -4.41 -6.08 5.26
N ILE A 51 -4.65 -5.72 3.99
CA ILE A 51 -4.87 -4.35 3.48
C ILE A 51 -5.95 -4.30 2.41
#